data_AF-A0A2N2B8Z4-F1
#
_entry.id   AF-A0A2N2B8Z4-F1
#
_cell.length_a   1.000
_cell.length_b   1.000
_cell.length_c   1.000
_cell.angle_alpha   90.00
_cell.angle_beta   90.00
_cell.angle_gamma   90.00
#
_symmetry.space_group_name_H-M   'P 1'
#
loop_
_entity.id
_entity.type
_entity.pdbx_description
1 polymer ?
#
loop_
_entity_poly.entity_id
_entity_poly.type
_entity_poly.pdbx_seq_one_letter_code
_entity_poly.pdbx_strand_id
1 'polypeptide(L)' 'IFKAMYQLSVDIKEQNLDNVSMDVLSMGMTNDFKVAIEEGATMIRIGTALFGERNY' A
#
# COMPACT_ATOMS: atom_id res chain seq x y z
N ILE A 1 4.42 0.81 11.23
CA ILE A 1 4.72 -0.15 10.13
C ILE A 1 4.58 0.54 8.77
N PHE A 2 3.43 1.15 8.44
CA PHE A 2 3.24 1.85 7.16
C PHE A 2 4.28 2.92 6.85
N LYS A 3 4.62 3.79 7.82
CA LYS A 3 5.72 4.76 7.68
C LYS A 3 7.06 4.16 7.23
N ALA A 4 7.42 2.99 7.77
CA ALA A 4 8.67 2.33 7.42
C ALA A 4 8.65 1.77 5.99
N MET A 5 7.49 1.29 5.53
CA MET A 5 7.34 0.85 4.14
C MET A 5 7.36 2.03 3.16
N TYR A 6 6.75 3.16 3.52
CA TYR A 6 6.85 4.38 2.74
C TYR A 6 8.32 4.81 2.60
N GLN A 7 9.08 4.83 3.70
CA GLN A 7 10.51 5.16 3.64
C GLN A 7 11.28 4.19 2.73
N LEU A 8 11.07 2.89 2.87
CA LEU A 8 11.70 1.90 1.99
C LEU A 8 11.35 2.12 0.51
N SER A 9 10.12 2.53 0.20
CA SER A 9 9.72 2.84 -1.17
C SER A 9 10.46 4.07 -1.73
N VAL A 10 10.70 5.08 -0.89
CA VAL A 10 11.50 6.26 -1.26
C VAL A 10 12.95 5.85 -1.48
N ASP A 11 13.54 5.09 -0.57
CA ASP A 11 14.93 4.65 -0.64
C ASP A 11 15.20 3.79 -1.89
N ILE A 12 14.24 2.93 -2.28
CA ILE A 12 14.34 2.13 -3.52
C ILE A 12 14.18 3.04 -4.75
N LYS A 13 13.28 4.02 -4.70
CA LYS A 13 13.10 4.98 -5.80
C LYS A 13 14.38 5.79 -6.05
N GLU A 14 15.09 6.17 -4.99
CA GLU A 14 16.34 6.93 -5.06
C GLU A 14 17.52 6.11 -5.62
N GLN A 15 17.47 4.77 -5.53
CA GLN A 15 18.49 3.91 -6.14
C GLN A 15 18.45 3.90 -7.67
N ASN A 16 17.37 4.42 -8.29
CA ASN A 16 17.23 4.60 -9.73
C ASN A 16 17.66 3.36 -10.54
N LEU A 17 17.15 2.20 -10.12
CA LEU A 17 17.51 0.91 -10.72
C LEU A 17 16.94 0.80 -12.14
N ASP A 18 17.75 0.33 -13.08
CA ASP A 18 17.32 0.12 -14.47
C ASP A 18 16.11 -0.82 -14.55
N ASN A 19 15.10 -0.43 -15.32
CA ASN A 19 13.83 -1.15 -15.52
C ASN A 19 12.96 -1.35 -14.26
N VAL A 20 13.21 -0.61 -13.18
CA VAL A 20 12.39 -0.63 -11.97
C VAL A 20 11.74 0.74 -11.77
N SER A 21 10.44 0.77 -11.53
CA SER A 21 9.74 1.98 -11.05
C SER A 21 9.03 1.71 -9.73
N MET A 22 9.17 2.65 -8.80
CA MET A 22 8.53 2.64 -7.49
C MET A 22 7.41 3.68 -7.40
N ASP A 23 6.48 3.64 -8.36
CA ASP A 23 5.31 4.54 -8.41
C ASP A 23 4.09 3.98 -7.68
N VAL A 24 4.09 2.67 -7.40
CA VAL A 24 2.97 1.98 -6.75
C VAL A 24 3.39 1.48 -5.37
N LEU A 25 2.70 1.96 -4.34
CA LEU A 25 2.82 1.50 -2.96
C LEU A 25 1.50 0.84 -2.55
N SER A 26 1.44 -0.49 -2.72
CA SER A 26 0.26 -1.29 -2.39
C SER A 26 0.24 -1.66 -0.91
N MET A 27 -0.47 -0.88 -0.11
CA MET A 27 -0.61 -1.13 1.32
C MET A 27 -1.98 -0.70 1.85
N GLY A 28 -2.43 -1.34 2.91
CA GLY A 28 -3.78 -1.16 3.45
C GLY A 28 -4.77 -2.19 2.91
N MET A 29 -5.56 -2.70 3.82
CA MET A 29 -6.69 -3.61 3.65
C MET A 29 -7.96 -2.97 4.24
N THR A 30 -9.08 -3.69 4.15
CA THR A 30 -10.38 -3.26 4.66
C THR A 30 -10.36 -2.54 6.03
N ASN A 31 -9.53 -2.99 6.97
CA ASN A 31 -9.55 -2.47 8.35
C ASN A 31 -8.57 -1.32 8.62
N ASP A 32 -7.60 -1.07 7.74
CA ASP A 32 -6.48 -0.14 7.99
C ASP A 32 -6.17 0.77 6.79
N PHE A 33 -7.00 0.74 5.73
CA PHE A 33 -6.79 1.54 4.52
C PHE A 33 -6.72 3.04 4.77
N LYS A 34 -7.43 3.57 5.78
CA LYS A 34 -7.39 5.00 6.11
C LYS A 34 -5.99 5.42 6.56
N VAL A 35 -5.42 4.68 7.49
CA VAL A 35 -4.05 4.92 7.99
C VAL A 35 -3.04 4.69 6.86
N ALA A 36 -3.26 3.67 6.03
CA ALA A 36 -2.40 3.43 4.87
C ALA A 36 -2.41 4.61 3.88
N ILE A 37 -3.56 5.24 3.62
CA ILE A 37 -3.66 6.44 2.77
C ILE A 37 -2.91 7.62 3.41
N GLU A 38 -3.10 7.86 4.71
CA GLU A 38 -2.40 8.94 5.44
C GLU A 38 -0.87 8.78 5.39
N GLU A 39 -0.40 7.53 5.34
CA GLU A 39 1.02 7.16 5.29
C GLU A 39 1.57 7.03 3.86
N GLY A 40 0.79 7.38 2.83
CA GLY A 40 1.25 7.50 1.44
C GLY A 40 0.94 6.31 0.52
N ALA A 41 -0.04 5.47 0.85
CA ALA A 41 -0.46 4.38 -0.04
C ALA A 41 -1.02 4.92 -1.35
N THR A 42 -0.56 4.38 -2.49
CA THR A 42 -1.13 4.69 -3.81
C THR A 42 -2.08 3.61 -4.32
N MET A 43 -2.10 2.46 -3.65
CA MET A 43 -3.03 1.37 -3.92
C MET A 43 -3.45 0.69 -2.60
N ILE A 44 -4.75 0.54 -2.40
CA ILE A 44 -5.35 -0.16 -1.24
C ILE A 44 -6.11 -1.40 -1.71
N ARG A 45 -6.28 -2.38 -0.82
CA ARG A 45 -6.93 -3.66 -1.14
C ARG A 45 -8.19 -3.86 -0.30
N ILE A 46 -9.37 -3.60 -0.87
CA ILE A 46 -10.64 -3.73 -0.13
C ILE A 46 -11.39 -4.98 -0.56
N GLY A 47 -11.70 -5.85 0.41
CA GLY A 47 -12.46 -7.09 0.21
C GLY A 47 -13.77 -7.05 0.99
N THR A 48 -13.72 -7.45 2.25
CA THR A 48 -14.90 -7.56 3.13
C THR A 48 -15.76 -6.29 3.21
N ALA A 49 -15.18 -5.09 3.17
CA ALA A 49 -15.99 -3.87 3.19
C ALA A 49 -16.75 -3.60 1.88
N LEU A 50 -16.33 -4.21 0.76
CA LEU A 50 -17.06 -4.12 -0.51
C LEU A 50 -18.02 -5.30 -0.70
N PHE A 51 -17.59 -6.51 -0.33
CA PHE A 51 -18.30 -7.76 -0.68
C PHE A 51 -18.98 -8.45 0.51
N GLY A 52 -18.78 -7.95 1.74
CA GLY A 52 -19.28 -8.59 2.96
C GLY A 52 -18.47 -9.82 3.37
N GLU A 53 -18.97 -10.52 4.39
CA GLU A 53 -18.40 -11.79 4.84
C GLU A 53 -18.67 -12.91 3.83
N ARG A 54 -17.81 -13.93 3.83
CA ARG A 54 -18.02 -15.09 2.97
C ARG A 54 -19.10 -15.99 3.58
N ASN A 55 -20.18 -16.21 2.83
CA ASN A 55 -21.17 -17.23 3.15
C ASN A 55 -20.65 -18.59 2.66
N TYR A 56 -20.46 -19.53 3.59
CA TYR A 56 -20.03 -20.91 3.33
C TYR A 56 -21.18 -21.90 3.60
#